data_AF-A0A368DQH1-F1
#
_entry.id   AF-A0A368DQH1-F1
#
_cell.length_a   1.000
_cell.length_b   1.000
_cell.length_c   1.000
_cell.angle_alpha   90.00
_cell.angle_beta   90.00
_cell.angle_gamma   90.00
#
_symmetry.space_group_name_H-M   'P 1'
#
loop_
_entity.id
_entity.type
_entity.pdbx_description
1 polymer ?
#
loop_
_entity_poly.entity_id
_entity_poly.type
_entity_poly.pdbx_seq_one_letter_code
_entity_poly.pdbx_strand_id
1 'polypeptide(L)'
;MPMQNSTFKSILLVGSHANLYHRSMVELSNIPINTLKYKRKDPFAFDEPNQFIFNDIPIDFNGKYSLSELSFALSIIISQNPRFKQCLIIGDPTELLYQAFCFAKNDQNPNLIRQEIQIQPNKSKDAYLFLYPIGMVAHNIRKEISSLVYLLKKYKMNTFLIRDKEESNIQILQNMLKRGEKCFDLDILEVNGIERIISDQTAFTS
;
A
#
# COMPACT_ATOMS: atom_id res chain seq x y z
N MET A 1 -22.46 8.15 -23.46
CA MET A 1 -21.14 8.60 -22.97
C MET A 1 -20.36 7.34 -22.63
N PRO A 2 -19.17 7.09 -23.18
CA PRO A 2 -18.41 5.93 -22.78
C PRO A 2 -17.89 6.19 -21.36
N MET A 3 -18.26 5.32 -20.42
CA MET A 3 -17.72 5.35 -19.06
C MET A 3 -16.22 5.17 -19.13
N GLN A 4 -15.47 6.08 -18.53
CA GLN A 4 -14.08 5.80 -18.18
C GLN A 4 -14.10 4.76 -17.06
N ASN A 5 -13.83 3.50 -17.40
CA ASN A 5 -13.47 2.48 -16.43
C ASN A 5 -12.38 3.07 -15.54
N SER A 6 -12.60 3.12 -14.23
CA SER A 6 -11.66 3.80 -13.34
C SER A 6 -10.41 2.93 -13.17
N THR A 7 -9.41 3.19 -14.00
CA THR A 7 -8.14 2.48 -13.96
C THR A 7 -7.23 3.05 -12.87
N PHE A 8 -6.38 2.19 -12.33
CA PHE A 8 -5.21 2.61 -11.57
C PHE A 8 -4.29 3.43 -12.48
N LYS A 9 -3.56 4.38 -11.89
CA LYS A 9 -2.53 5.18 -12.58
C LYS A 9 -1.14 4.57 -12.45
N SER A 10 -0.90 3.84 -11.37
CA SER A 10 0.39 3.25 -11.06
C SER A 10 0.29 2.17 -9.99
N ILE A 11 1.34 1.38 -9.87
CA ILE A 11 1.60 0.53 -8.71
C ILE A 11 2.51 1.29 -7.74
N LEU A 12 2.28 1.18 -6.45
CA LEU A 12 3.14 1.73 -5.41
C LEU A 12 3.60 0.61 -4.46
N LEU A 13 4.89 0.35 -4.44
CA LEU A 13 5.54 -0.59 -3.52
C LEU A 13 5.97 0.16 -2.26
N VAL A 14 5.33 -0.14 -1.12
CA VAL A 14 5.60 0.54 0.15
C VAL A 14 6.23 -0.43 1.13
N GLY A 15 7.36 -0.04 1.72
CA GLY A 15 8.07 -0.84 2.71
C GLY A 15 9.13 -1.77 2.10
N SER A 16 10.00 -2.31 2.94
CA SER A 16 11.18 -3.05 2.48
C SER A 16 10.77 -4.33 1.75
N HIS A 17 9.78 -5.06 2.26
CA HIS A 17 9.35 -6.33 1.69
C HIS A 17 8.75 -6.20 0.30
N ALA A 18 7.87 -5.22 0.06
CA ALA A 18 7.34 -4.98 -1.29
C ALA A 18 8.43 -4.57 -2.28
N ASN A 19 9.38 -3.76 -1.83
CA ASN A 19 10.45 -3.28 -2.67
C ASN A 19 11.43 -4.37 -3.16
N LEU A 20 11.44 -5.56 -2.53
CA LEU A 20 12.18 -6.72 -3.03
C LEU A 20 11.70 -7.16 -4.42
N TYR A 21 10.43 -6.93 -4.76
CA TYR A 21 9.84 -7.34 -6.03
C TYR A 21 9.97 -6.29 -7.14
N HIS A 22 10.48 -5.09 -6.82
CA HIS A 22 10.50 -3.94 -7.74
C HIS A 22 11.15 -4.28 -9.08
N ARG A 23 12.36 -4.83 -9.06
CA ARG A 23 13.12 -5.15 -10.29
C ARG A 23 12.35 -6.10 -11.19
N SER A 24 11.86 -7.21 -10.62
CA SER A 24 11.12 -8.22 -11.36
C SER A 24 9.79 -7.71 -11.91
N MET A 25 9.16 -6.75 -11.24
CA MET A 25 7.91 -6.16 -11.72
C MET A 25 8.13 -5.14 -12.84
N VAL A 26 9.16 -4.29 -12.75
CA VAL A 26 9.48 -3.28 -13.78
C VAL A 26 9.91 -3.94 -15.08
N GLU A 27 10.66 -5.05 -15.02
CA GLU A 27 11.10 -5.79 -16.20
C GLU A 27 9.94 -6.43 -16.99
N LEU A 28 8.76 -6.57 -16.37
CA LEU A 28 7.62 -7.33 -16.90
C LEU A 28 6.37 -6.49 -17.16
N SER A 29 6.43 -5.17 -16.97
CA SER A 29 5.26 -4.33 -17.16
C SER A 29 5.61 -2.93 -17.63
N ASN A 30 4.79 -2.40 -18.52
CA ASN A 30 4.81 -0.99 -18.92
C ASN A 30 4.03 -0.09 -17.94
N ILE A 31 3.41 -0.66 -16.90
CA ILE A 31 2.71 0.08 -15.86
C ILE A 31 3.73 0.86 -15.03
N PRO A 32 3.50 2.16 -14.72
CA PRO A 32 4.37 2.89 -13.83
C PRO A 32 4.41 2.25 -12.43
N ILE A 33 5.59 1.86 -11.97
CA ILE A 33 5.82 1.30 -10.63
C ILE A 33 6.66 2.27 -9.83
N ASN A 34 6.08 2.76 -8.73
CA ASN A 34 6.75 3.65 -7.80
C ASN A 34 7.17 2.90 -6.54
N THR A 35 8.17 3.41 -5.85
CA THR A 35 8.71 2.85 -4.61
C THR A 35 8.66 3.88 -3.49
N LEU A 36 8.32 3.43 -2.28
CA LEU A 36 8.44 4.20 -1.05
C LEU A 36 9.11 3.35 0.02
N LYS A 37 10.29 3.80 0.46
CA LYS A 37 11.11 3.13 1.49
C LYS A 37 11.36 4.10 2.65
N TYR A 38 11.76 3.53 3.78
CA TYR A 38 12.27 4.28 4.93
C TYR A 38 13.73 3.92 5.17
N LYS A 39 14.60 4.92 5.21
CA LYS A 39 15.98 4.80 5.64
C LYS A 39 16.09 5.39 7.04
N ARG A 40 16.49 4.57 8.00
CA ARG A 40 16.82 5.04 9.34
C ARG A 40 18.16 5.78 9.28
N LYS A 41 18.28 6.86 10.06
CA LYS A 41 19.56 7.52 10.34
C LYS A 41 20.61 6.48 10.73
N ASP A 42 21.79 6.59 10.11
CA ASP A 42 22.96 5.86 10.57
C ASP A 42 23.37 6.40 11.95
N PRO A 43 23.42 5.56 13.01
CA PRO A 43 23.82 6.01 14.34
C PRO A 43 25.26 6.54 14.41
N PHE A 44 26.10 6.21 13.43
CA PHE A 44 27.49 6.66 13.35
C PHE A 44 27.67 7.90 12.46
N ALA A 45 26.67 8.27 11.65
CA ALA A 45 26.70 9.50 10.86
C ALA A 45 26.05 10.66 11.63
N PHE A 46 26.84 11.70 11.92
CA PHE A 46 26.36 12.83 12.71
C PHE A 46 25.22 13.61 12.02
N ASP A 47 25.32 13.80 10.70
CA ASP A 47 24.48 14.74 9.94
C ASP A 47 23.42 14.07 9.03
N GLU A 48 23.27 12.74 9.06
CA GLU A 48 22.22 12.09 8.27
C GLU A 48 20.88 12.04 9.03
N PRO A 49 19.79 12.62 8.52
CA PRO A 49 18.47 12.45 9.11
C PRO A 49 17.89 11.07 8.80
N ASN A 50 16.76 10.70 9.43
CA ASN A 50 15.96 9.62 8.84
C ASN A 50 15.39 10.13 7.51
N GLN A 51 15.10 9.24 6.56
CA GLN A 51 14.63 9.65 5.25
C GLN A 51 13.50 8.74 4.77
N PHE A 52 12.50 9.34 4.14
CA PHE A 52 11.69 8.62 3.17
C PHE A 52 12.44 8.63 1.84
N ILE A 53 12.42 7.51 1.13
CA ILE A 53 13.00 7.42 -0.20
C ILE A 53 11.87 7.10 -1.16
N PHE A 54 11.48 8.07 -1.99
CA PHE A 54 10.44 7.91 -2.99
C PHE A 54 11.06 7.90 -4.39
N ASN A 55 11.00 6.77 -5.10
CA ASN A 55 11.67 6.58 -6.39
C ASN A 55 13.14 7.03 -6.36
N ASP A 56 13.88 6.58 -5.34
CA ASP A 56 15.29 6.94 -5.10
C ASP A 56 15.55 8.44 -4.79
N ILE A 57 14.49 9.25 -4.66
CA ILE A 57 14.58 10.64 -4.19
C ILE A 57 14.46 10.65 -2.67
N PRO A 58 15.51 11.07 -1.93
CA PRO A 58 15.45 11.19 -0.48
C PRO A 58 14.61 12.40 -0.06
N ILE A 59 13.82 12.23 1.00
CA ILE A 59 13.03 13.26 1.66
C ILE A 59 13.33 13.16 3.15
N ASP A 60 13.94 14.20 3.70
CA ASP A 60 14.36 14.22 5.09
C ASP A 60 13.18 14.14 6.05
N PHE A 61 13.36 13.36 7.11
CA PHE A 61 12.40 13.11 8.16
C PHE A 61 13.10 13.14 9.53
N ASN A 62 12.84 14.21 10.29
CA ASN A 62 13.44 14.40 11.60
C ASN A 62 12.57 13.88 12.76
N GLY A 63 11.57 13.04 12.46
CA GLY A 63 10.73 12.41 13.47
C GLY A 63 11.21 11.03 13.91
N LYS A 64 10.48 10.43 14.84
CA LYS A 64 10.68 9.06 15.31
C LYS A 64 10.03 8.05 14.37
N TYR A 65 10.60 6.84 14.35
CA TYR A 65 9.99 5.69 13.67
C TYR A 65 8.80 5.15 14.49
N SER A 66 7.71 5.92 14.52
CA SER A 66 6.46 5.62 15.22
C SER A 66 5.27 5.79 14.28
N LEU A 67 4.19 5.03 14.50
CA LEU A 67 3.02 5.05 13.62
C LEU A 67 2.46 6.47 13.45
N SER A 68 2.34 7.24 14.53
CA SER A 68 1.78 8.60 14.50
C SER A 68 2.64 9.59 13.74
N GLU A 69 3.96 9.61 14.00
CA GLU A 69 4.86 10.59 13.38
C GLU A 69 5.08 10.28 11.90
N LEU A 70 5.21 8.99 11.55
CA LEU A 70 5.29 8.55 10.15
C LEU A 70 4.01 8.89 9.39
N SER A 71 2.83 8.63 9.98
CA SER A 71 1.55 8.91 9.32
C SER A 71 1.37 10.40 9.04
N PHE A 72 1.75 11.25 10.00
CA PHE A 72 1.69 12.70 9.83
C PHE A 72 2.65 13.19 8.74
N ALA A 73 3.92 12.77 8.77
CA ALA A 73 4.86 13.20 7.75
C ALA A 73 4.47 12.71 6.34
N LEU A 74 3.98 11.46 6.24
CA LEU A 74 3.51 10.90 4.98
C LEU A 74 2.26 11.61 4.46
N SER A 75 1.35 12.09 5.31
CA SER A 75 0.13 12.76 4.83
C SER A 75 0.47 14.04 4.08
N ILE A 76 1.48 14.79 4.55
CA ILE A 76 2.02 15.96 3.87
C ILE A 76 2.59 15.56 2.50
N ILE A 77 3.48 14.57 2.46
CA ILE A 77 4.11 14.08 1.21
C ILE A 77 3.05 13.60 0.20
N ILE A 78 2.07 12.84 0.66
CA ILE A 78 0.98 12.28 -0.17
C ILE A 78 0.10 13.39 -0.73
N SER A 79 -0.25 14.39 0.09
CA SER A 79 -1.13 15.50 -0.32
C SER A 79 -0.53 16.33 -1.45
N GLN A 80 0.80 16.47 -1.47
CA GLN A 80 1.53 17.32 -2.41
C GLN A 80 1.91 16.61 -3.71
N ASN A 81 1.88 15.26 -3.75
CA ASN A 81 2.40 14.49 -4.87
C ASN A 81 1.29 13.69 -5.60
N PRO A 82 0.95 14.06 -6.85
CA PRO A 82 -0.14 13.41 -7.60
C PRO A 82 0.13 11.94 -7.94
N ARG A 83 1.39 11.47 -7.85
CA ARG A 83 1.75 10.07 -8.10
C ARG A 83 1.18 9.10 -7.05
N PHE A 84 0.67 9.60 -5.93
CA PHE A 84 -0.03 8.79 -4.93
C PHE A 84 -1.54 8.65 -5.19
N LYS A 85 -2.09 9.18 -6.30
CA LYS A 85 -3.53 9.09 -6.59
C LYS A 85 -3.85 7.89 -7.48
N GLN A 86 -4.87 7.12 -7.10
CA GLN A 86 -5.41 5.98 -7.87
C GLN A 86 -4.35 4.88 -8.05
N CYS A 87 -3.74 4.46 -6.96
CA CYS A 87 -2.66 3.47 -6.97
C CYS A 87 -3.15 2.09 -6.54
N LEU A 88 -2.58 1.05 -7.13
CA LEU A 88 -2.50 -0.26 -6.49
C LEU A 88 -1.34 -0.23 -5.49
N ILE A 89 -1.65 -0.23 -4.20
CA ILE A 89 -0.70 -0.08 -3.10
C ILE A 89 -0.33 -1.46 -2.57
N ILE A 90 0.91 -1.87 -2.77
CA ILE A 90 1.41 -3.19 -2.42
C ILE A 90 2.40 -3.06 -1.26
N GLY A 91 2.23 -3.87 -0.23
CA GLY A 91 3.13 -3.87 0.92
C GLY A 91 2.82 -4.93 1.95
N ASP A 92 3.73 -5.09 2.90
CA ASP A 92 3.56 -6.01 4.01
C ASP A 92 2.75 -5.32 5.11
N PRO A 93 1.57 -5.86 5.48
CA PRO A 93 0.72 -5.25 6.49
C PRO A 93 1.38 -5.18 7.89
N THR A 94 2.44 -5.94 8.14
CA THR A 94 3.20 -5.92 9.40
C THR A 94 4.25 -4.80 9.45
N GLU A 95 4.64 -4.23 8.30
CA GLU A 95 5.62 -3.15 8.27
C GLU A 95 5.00 -1.83 8.75
N LEU A 96 5.65 -1.20 9.74
CA LEU A 96 5.18 0.06 10.31
C LEU A 96 5.03 1.17 9.25
N LEU A 97 5.92 1.22 8.27
CA LEU A 97 5.84 2.17 7.17
C LEU A 97 4.57 1.96 6.33
N TYR A 98 4.22 0.71 6.03
CA TYR A 98 3.01 0.39 5.26
C TYR A 98 1.74 0.75 6.03
N GLN A 99 1.71 0.43 7.32
CA GLN A 99 0.60 0.83 8.19
C GLN A 99 0.48 2.36 8.22
N ALA A 100 1.57 3.07 8.50
CA ALA A 100 1.60 4.53 8.54
C ALA A 100 1.16 5.16 7.22
N PHE A 101 1.58 4.59 6.09
CA PHE A 101 1.14 5.03 4.77
C PHE A 101 -0.36 4.88 4.59
N CYS A 102 -0.95 3.76 4.99
CA CYS A 102 -2.40 3.57 4.93
C CYS A 102 -3.14 4.60 5.78
N PHE A 103 -2.68 4.89 7.00
CA PHE A 103 -3.26 5.93 7.84
C PHE A 103 -3.16 7.33 7.21
N ALA A 104 -1.97 7.69 6.73
CA ALA A 104 -1.71 8.94 6.04
C ALA A 104 -2.60 9.11 4.79
N LYS A 105 -2.77 8.04 4.02
CA LYS A 105 -3.54 8.05 2.77
C LYS A 105 -5.03 8.32 2.97
N ASN A 106 -5.54 7.96 4.15
CA ASN A 106 -6.92 8.16 4.55
C ASN A 106 -7.11 9.43 5.42
N ASP A 107 -6.07 10.24 5.57
CA ASP A 107 -6.05 11.42 6.44
C ASP A 107 -6.51 11.09 7.87
N GLN A 108 -6.06 9.95 8.40
CA GLN A 108 -6.46 9.45 9.71
C GLN A 108 -5.32 9.50 10.71
N ASN A 109 -5.64 10.03 11.89
CA ASN A 109 -4.76 9.93 13.05
C ASN A 109 -4.86 8.52 13.67
N PRO A 110 -3.76 7.76 13.78
CA PRO A 110 -3.75 6.44 14.38
C PRO A 110 -4.32 6.38 15.80
N ASN A 111 -4.12 7.44 16.60
CA ASN A 111 -4.57 7.50 17.99
C ASN A 111 -6.08 7.76 18.13
N LEU A 112 -6.73 8.23 17.06
CA LEU A 112 -8.14 8.65 17.06
C LEU A 112 -9.02 7.76 16.16
N ILE A 113 -8.51 6.62 15.70
CA ILE A 113 -9.19 5.79 14.68
C ILE A 113 -10.60 5.35 15.10
N ARG A 114 -10.87 5.17 16.40
CA ARG A 114 -12.18 4.75 16.94
C ARG A 114 -13.20 5.88 17.04
N GLN A 115 -12.78 7.14 16.86
CA GLN A 115 -13.71 8.26 16.85
C GLN A 115 -14.60 8.20 15.60
N GLU A 116 -15.84 8.63 15.73
CA GLU A 116 -16.80 8.62 14.62
C GLU A 116 -16.32 9.49 13.46
N ILE A 117 -16.58 9.00 12.24
CA ILE A 117 -16.22 9.72 11.03
C ILE A 117 -17.20 10.87 10.87
N GLN A 118 -16.76 12.09 11.15
CA GLN A 118 -17.62 13.27 10.99
C GLN A 118 -17.85 13.61 9.50
N ILE A 119 -16.96 13.15 8.60
CA ILE A 119 -17.04 13.40 7.16
C ILE A 119 -16.73 12.09 6.42
N GLN A 120 -17.70 11.51 5.71
CA GLN A 120 -17.41 10.38 4.82
C GLN A 120 -16.40 10.84 3.77
N PRO A 121 -15.16 10.31 3.75
CA PRO A 121 -14.23 10.70 2.71
C PRO A 121 -14.76 10.19 1.37
N ASN A 122 -14.52 10.96 0.31
CA ASN A 122 -14.73 10.48 -1.04
C ASN A 122 -14.01 9.14 -1.20
N LYS A 123 -14.75 8.11 -1.64
CA LYS A 123 -14.21 6.76 -1.83
C LYS A 123 -12.93 6.84 -2.67
N SER A 124 -11.81 6.41 -2.09
CA SER A 124 -10.57 6.34 -2.83
C SER A 124 -10.69 5.29 -3.94
N LYS A 125 -10.11 5.59 -5.11
CA LYS A 125 -9.95 4.64 -6.22
C LYS A 125 -8.67 3.81 -6.08
N ASP A 126 -8.06 3.83 -4.91
CA ASP A 126 -6.90 2.99 -4.60
C ASP A 126 -7.38 1.57 -4.23
N ALA A 127 -6.49 0.60 -4.41
CA ALA A 127 -6.64 -0.73 -3.84
C ALA A 127 -5.38 -1.10 -3.07
N TYR A 128 -5.55 -1.94 -2.06
CA TYR A 128 -4.47 -2.37 -1.17
C TYR A 128 -4.25 -3.86 -1.36
N LEU A 129 -3.01 -4.26 -1.67
CA LEU A 129 -2.60 -5.65 -1.81
C LEU A 129 -1.58 -6.00 -0.73
N PHE A 130 -1.93 -6.93 0.14
CA PHE A 130 -1.08 -7.38 1.22
C PHE A 130 -0.14 -8.49 0.75
N LEU A 131 1.15 -8.25 0.93
CA LEU A 131 2.20 -9.25 0.81
C LEU A 131 2.46 -9.83 2.20
N TYR A 132 2.00 -11.05 2.44
CA TYR A 132 2.36 -11.75 3.68
C TYR A 132 3.70 -12.47 3.48
N PRO A 133 4.75 -12.16 4.26
CA PRO A 133 5.98 -12.95 4.20
C PRO A 133 5.70 -14.36 4.72
N ILE A 134 6.01 -15.37 3.90
CA ILE A 134 5.95 -16.77 4.26
C ILE A 134 7.05 -17.02 5.31
N GLY A 135 6.67 -17.18 6.58
CA GLY A 135 7.61 -17.52 7.66
C GLY A 135 7.50 -16.68 8.93
N MET A 136 6.70 -15.61 8.97
CA MET A 136 6.44 -14.92 10.24
C MET A 136 5.50 -15.76 11.12
N VAL A 137 6.10 -16.53 12.03
CA VAL A 137 5.43 -17.09 13.21
C VAL A 137 5.37 -16.00 14.29
N ALA A 138 4.72 -14.88 13.99
CA ALA A 138 4.41 -13.91 15.03
C ALA A 138 3.14 -14.39 15.74
N HIS A 139 3.26 -14.64 17.06
CA HIS A 139 2.21 -15.21 17.91
C HIS A 139 0.89 -14.42 17.88
N ASN A 140 0.83 -13.22 17.28
CA ASN A 140 -0.41 -12.49 17.09
C ASN A 140 -0.40 -11.44 15.95
N ILE A 141 -0.01 -11.79 14.72
CA ILE A 141 -0.05 -10.83 13.59
C ILE A 141 -1.43 -10.17 13.44
N ARG A 142 -2.51 -10.91 13.73
CA ARG A 142 -3.88 -10.37 13.76
C ARG A 142 -4.03 -9.16 14.69
N LYS A 143 -3.37 -9.14 15.85
CA LYS A 143 -3.37 -7.97 16.74
C LYS A 143 -2.54 -6.84 16.16
N GLU A 144 -1.35 -7.14 15.64
CA GLU A 144 -0.44 -6.13 15.06
C GLU A 144 -1.09 -5.35 13.93
N ILE A 145 -1.79 -6.05 13.03
CA ILE A 145 -2.46 -5.42 11.88
C ILE A 145 -3.91 -5.04 12.16
N SER A 146 -4.43 -5.27 13.38
CA SER A 146 -5.86 -5.07 13.69
C SER A 146 -6.31 -3.63 13.46
N SER A 147 -5.49 -2.64 13.84
CA SER A 147 -5.76 -1.23 13.62
C SER A 147 -5.81 -0.89 12.12
N LEU A 148 -4.91 -1.47 11.32
CA LEU A 148 -4.91 -1.31 9.86
C LEU A 148 -6.16 -1.95 9.23
N VAL A 149 -6.50 -3.18 9.63
CA VAL A 149 -7.71 -3.85 9.12
C VAL A 149 -8.97 -3.07 9.51
N TYR A 150 -9.03 -2.53 10.73
CA TYR A 150 -10.13 -1.68 11.15
C TYR A 150 -10.21 -0.41 10.30
N LEU A 151 -9.08 0.26 10.02
CA LEU A 151 -9.02 1.43 9.13
C LEU A 151 -9.62 1.11 7.76
N LEU A 152 -9.14 0.06 7.11
CA LEU A 152 -9.56 -0.30 5.76
C LEU A 152 -11.04 -0.69 5.70
N LYS A 153 -11.55 -1.39 6.73
CA LYS A 153 -12.99 -1.70 6.86
C LYS A 153 -13.83 -0.45 7.08
N LYS A 154 -13.39 0.43 7.99
CA LYS A 154 -14.06 1.69 8.33
C LYS A 154 -14.30 2.55 7.09
N TYR A 155 -13.33 2.55 6.17
CA TYR A 155 -13.38 3.29 4.91
C TYR A 155 -13.78 2.47 3.68
N LYS A 156 -14.19 1.19 3.86
CA LYS A 156 -14.59 0.27 2.79
C LYS A 156 -13.59 0.21 1.62
N MET A 157 -12.31 0.20 1.94
CA MET A 157 -11.24 0.16 0.95
C MET A 157 -11.14 -1.23 0.31
N ASN A 158 -10.90 -1.28 -1.00
CA ASN A 158 -10.66 -2.55 -1.67
C ASN A 158 -9.33 -3.11 -1.18
N THR A 159 -9.38 -4.26 -0.51
CA THR A 159 -8.20 -4.87 0.08
C THR A 159 -8.14 -6.34 -0.31
N PHE A 160 -6.96 -6.75 -0.74
CA PHE A 160 -6.63 -8.07 -1.24
C PHE A 160 -5.41 -8.60 -0.50
N LEU A 161 -5.27 -9.92 -0.50
CA LEU A 161 -4.22 -10.65 0.18
C LEU A 161 -3.60 -11.63 -0.81
N ILE A 162 -2.28 -11.59 -0.98
CA ILE A 162 -1.57 -12.69 -1.63
C ILE A 162 -1.51 -13.85 -0.64
N ARG A 163 -2.13 -14.96 -1.02
CA ARG A 163 -2.17 -16.20 -0.26
C ARG A 163 -2.22 -17.37 -1.22
N ASP A 164 -1.06 -17.96 -1.47
CA ASP A 164 -0.95 -19.20 -2.22
C ASP A 164 0.03 -20.15 -1.54
N LYS A 165 -0.27 -21.45 -1.62
CA LYS A 165 0.57 -22.52 -1.04
C LYS A 165 1.48 -23.17 -2.08
N GLU A 166 1.15 -23.01 -3.36
CA GLU A 166 1.75 -23.69 -4.49
C GLU A 166 2.56 -22.72 -5.35
N GLU A 167 2.08 -21.48 -5.51
CA GLU A 167 2.78 -20.41 -6.24
C GLU A 167 3.56 -19.47 -5.31
N SER A 168 4.71 -19.01 -5.81
CA SER A 168 5.49 -17.98 -5.12
C SER A 168 4.87 -16.59 -5.31
N ASN A 169 5.04 -15.69 -4.34
CA ASN A 169 4.55 -14.29 -4.43
C ASN A 169 5.00 -13.59 -5.72
N ILE A 170 6.22 -13.86 -6.19
CA ILE A 170 6.72 -13.29 -7.45
C ILE A 170 5.91 -13.79 -8.65
N GLN A 171 5.58 -15.08 -8.72
CA GLN A 171 4.80 -15.66 -9.81
C GLN A 171 3.39 -15.04 -9.86
N ILE A 172 2.76 -14.87 -8.71
CA ILE A 172 1.43 -14.27 -8.58
C ILE A 172 1.45 -12.81 -9.04
N LEU A 173 2.45 -12.04 -8.60
CA LEU A 173 2.63 -10.65 -9.03
C LEU A 173 2.88 -10.55 -10.55
N GLN A 174 3.64 -11.47 -11.13
CA GLN A 174 3.86 -11.52 -12.58
C GLN A 174 2.58 -11.87 -13.34
N ASN A 175 1.79 -12.82 -12.85
CA ASN A 175 0.50 -13.19 -13.43
C ASN A 175 -0.48 -12.01 -13.38
N MET A 176 -0.50 -11.28 -12.26
CA MET A 176 -1.24 -10.02 -12.10
C MET A 176 -0.81 -8.98 -13.14
N LEU A 177 0.50 -8.74 -13.30
CA LEU A 177 1.01 -7.76 -14.28
C LEU A 177 0.65 -8.11 -15.73
N LYS A 178 0.74 -9.39 -16.11
CA LYS A 178 0.30 -9.88 -17.44
C LYS A 178 -1.19 -9.60 -17.69
N ARG A 179 -2.03 -9.70 -16.65
CA ARG A 179 -3.44 -9.32 -16.75
C ARG A 179 -3.61 -7.81 -16.87
N GLY A 180 -2.73 -7.05 -16.21
CA GLY A 180 -2.64 -5.58 -16.26
C GLY A 180 -2.44 -5.01 -17.66
N GLU A 181 -1.80 -5.74 -18.56
CA GLU A 181 -1.67 -5.37 -19.97
C GLU A 181 -3.02 -5.27 -20.70
N LYS A 182 -4.02 -6.03 -20.22
CA LYS A 182 -5.37 -6.06 -20.80
C LYS A 182 -6.33 -5.12 -20.07
N CYS A 183 -6.28 -5.09 -18.75
CA CYS A 183 -7.10 -4.23 -17.91
C CYS A 183 -6.33 -3.80 -16.67
N PHE A 184 -6.25 -2.48 -16.42
CA PHE A 184 -5.55 -1.94 -15.27
C PHE A 184 -6.50 -1.27 -14.27
N ASP A 185 -7.47 -2.04 -13.80
CA ASP A 185 -8.37 -1.71 -12.69
C ASP A 185 -8.40 -2.90 -11.70
N LEU A 186 -9.47 -3.08 -10.92
CA LEU A 186 -9.56 -4.20 -9.97
C LEU A 186 -9.44 -5.58 -10.64
N ASP A 187 -9.80 -5.71 -11.92
CA ASP A 187 -9.77 -6.98 -12.63
C ASP A 187 -8.34 -7.49 -12.80
N ILE A 188 -7.32 -6.62 -12.64
CA ILE A 188 -5.91 -7.04 -12.59
C ILE A 188 -5.65 -8.06 -11.46
N LEU A 189 -6.45 -8.02 -10.39
CA LEU A 189 -6.28 -8.84 -9.19
C LEU A 189 -7.03 -10.17 -9.25
N GLU A 190 -7.78 -10.44 -10.33
CA GLU A 190 -8.43 -11.73 -10.56
C GLU A 190 -7.41 -12.76 -11.08
N VAL A 191 -6.47 -13.14 -10.22
CA VAL A 191 -5.46 -14.18 -10.48
C VAL A 191 -5.45 -15.16 -9.32
N ASN A 192 -5.11 -16.42 -9.61
CA ASN A 192 -4.95 -17.44 -8.58
C ASN A 192 -3.91 -16.97 -7.54
N GLY A 193 -4.18 -17.24 -6.27
CA GLY A 193 -3.34 -16.80 -5.16
C GLY A 193 -3.61 -15.37 -4.66
N ILE A 194 -4.54 -14.61 -5.24
CA ILE A 194 -5.01 -13.33 -4.68
C ILE A 194 -6.44 -13.48 -4.14
N GLU A 195 -6.57 -13.35 -2.82
CA GLU A 195 -7.86 -13.40 -2.11
C GLU A 195 -8.36 -11.98 -1.81
N ARG A 196 -9.62 -11.68 -2.12
CA ARG A 196 -10.26 -10.42 -1.71
C ARG A 196 -10.71 -10.51 -0.25
N ILE A 197 -10.22 -9.62 0.61
CA ILE A 197 -10.52 -9.63 2.06
C ILE A 197 -11.45 -8.50 2.51
N ILE A 198 -11.47 -7.38 1.79
CA ILE A 198 -12.43 -6.29 2.01
C ILE A 198 -12.97 -5.87 0.64
N SER A 199 -14.29 -5.84 0.55
CA SER A 199 -15.03 -5.62 -0.69
C SER A 199 -16.17 -4.67 -0.42
N ASP A 200 -16.24 -3.58 -1.19
CA ASP A 200 -17.51 -2.90 -1.42
C ASP A 200 -18.02 -3.36 -2.79
N GLN A 201 -18.96 -4.32 -2.82
CA GLN A 201 -19.54 -4.83 -4.08
C GLN A 201 -20.33 -3.75 -4.85
N THR A 202 -20.48 -2.55 -4.29
CA THR A 202 -21.24 -1.43 -4.88
C THR A 202 -20.40 -0.49 -5.76
N ALA A 203 -19.08 -0.68 -5.88
CA ALA A 203 -18.19 0.38 -6.37
C ALA A 203 -17.77 0.30 -7.85
N PHE A 204 -18.08 -0.78 -8.58
CA PHE A 204 -17.60 -0.99 -9.96
C PHE A 204 -18.67 -1.49 -10.93
N THR A 205 -19.91 -1.64 -10.49
CA THR A 205 -21.06 -1.82 -11.36
C THR A 205 -21.81 -0.50 -11.48
N SER A 206 -21.70 0.13 -12.64
CA SER A 206 -22.77 0.75 -13.44
C SER A 206 -22.19 1.77 -14.38
#